data_AF-A0A358DE20-F1
#
_entry.id   AF-A0A358DE20-F1
#
_cell.length_a   1.000
_cell.length_b   1.000
_cell.length_c   1.000
_cell.angle_alpha   90.00
_cell.angle_beta   90.00
_cell.angle_gamma   90.00
#
_symmetry.space_group_name_H-M   'P 1'
#
loop_
_entity.id
_entity.type
_entity.pdbx_description
1 polymer ?
#
loop_
_entity_poly.entity_id
_entity_poly.type
_entity_poly.pdbx_seq_one_letter_code
_entity_poly.pdbx_strand_id
1 'polypeptide(L)'
;MLTEIGVKAGLDATEIARLFAGDDFIAEVERDVQEAHQLGIDTVPTFLFERKQAIIGSEPVQVFLDTLNQAYESWKKANTTLGNMEVKKGKSCNADGTCEI
;
A
#
# COMPACT_ATOMS: atom_id res chain seq x y z
N MET A 1 -19.55 -19.48 -10.65
CA MET A 1 -18.10 -19.26 -10.91
C MET A 1 -17.43 -18.31 -9.91
N LEU A 2 -17.71 -17.00 -9.85
CA LEU A 2 -17.03 -16.10 -8.88
C LEU A 2 -17.46 -16.33 -7.43
N THR A 3 -18.76 -16.52 -7.16
CA THR A 3 -19.26 -16.84 -5.81
C THR A 3 -18.62 -18.10 -5.25
N GLU A 4 -18.44 -19.13 -6.07
CA GLU A 4 -17.78 -20.38 -5.66
C GLU A 4 -16.31 -20.17 -5.28
N ILE A 5 -15.59 -19.30 -5.99
CA ILE A 5 -14.20 -18.95 -5.67
C ILE A 5 -14.16 -18.20 -4.33
N GLY A 6 -15.04 -17.21 -4.13
CA GLY A 6 -15.11 -16.45 -2.88
C GLY A 6 -15.43 -17.33 -1.68
N VAL A 7 -16.39 -18.24 -1.80
CA VAL A 7 -16.72 -19.21 -0.73
C VAL A 7 -15.53 -20.13 -0.42
N LYS A 8 -14.81 -20.61 -1.44
CA LYS A 8 -13.57 -21.39 -1.23
C LYS A 8 -12.46 -20.58 -0.55
N ALA A 9 -12.44 -19.27 -0.74
CA ALA A 9 -11.53 -18.36 -0.05
C ALA A 9 -12.00 -17.99 1.38
N GLY A 10 -13.17 -18.46 1.82
CA GLY A 10 -13.71 -18.26 3.17
C GLY A 10 -14.70 -17.10 3.32
N LEU A 11 -15.18 -16.51 2.23
CA LEU A 11 -16.16 -15.43 2.24
C LEU A 11 -17.60 -15.96 2.34
N ASP A 12 -18.51 -15.19 2.95
CA ASP A 12 -19.92 -15.55 3.07
C ASP A 12 -20.67 -15.45 1.72
N ALA A 13 -21.44 -16.47 1.38
CA ALA A 13 -22.14 -16.53 0.10
C ALA A 13 -23.23 -15.45 -0.05
N THR A 14 -23.87 -15.06 1.05
CA THR A 14 -24.92 -14.04 1.05
C THR A 14 -24.32 -12.65 0.89
N GLU A 15 -23.18 -12.38 1.54
CA GLU A 15 -22.43 -11.13 1.37
C GLU A 15 -21.93 -10.98 -0.08
N ILE A 16 -21.38 -12.05 -0.67
CA ILE A 16 -20.98 -12.03 -2.09
C ILE A 16 -22.18 -11.78 -3.01
N ALA A 17 -23.32 -12.43 -2.74
CA ALA A 17 -24.54 -12.23 -3.54
C ALA A 17 -25.04 -10.79 -3.45
N ARG A 18 -24.98 -10.17 -2.26
CA ARG A 18 -25.32 -8.76 -2.06
C ARG A 18 -24.38 -7.86 -2.83
N LEU A 19 -23.06 -8.11 -2.74
CA LEU A 19 -22.04 -7.35 -3.46
C LEU A 19 -22.27 -7.37 -4.97
N PHE A 20 -22.54 -8.54 -5.56
CA PHE A 20 -22.82 -8.64 -7.00
C PHE A 20 -24.18 -8.08 -7.43
N ALA A 21 -25.10 -7.83 -6.49
CA ALA A 21 -26.39 -7.19 -6.76
C ALA A 21 -26.34 -5.66 -6.60
N GLY A 22 -25.21 -5.10 -6.16
CA GLY A 22 -25.01 -3.67 -5.98
C GLY A 22 -23.74 -3.17 -6.65
N ASP A 23 -23.36 -1.95 -6.30
CA ASP A 23 -22.22 -1.23 -6.85
C ASP A 23 -21.06 -1.11 -5.85
N ASP A 24 -21.06 -1.94 -4.81
CA ASP A 24 -20.03 -1.97 -3.78
C ASP A 24 -18.65 -2.20 -4.45
N PHE A 25 -17.64 -1.45 -4.00
CA PHE A 25 -16.25 -1.50 -4.49
C PHE A 25 -15.99 -0.97 -5.91
N ILE A 26 -17.00 -0.57 -6.69
CA ILE A 26 -16.77 0.00 -8.03
C ILE A 26 -15.90 1.25 -7.94
N ALA A 27 -16.22 2.17 -7.03
CA ALA A 27 -15.48 3.41 -6.86
C ALA A 27 -14.03 3.16 -6.38
N GLU A 28 -13.81 2.14 -5.56
CA GLU A 28 -12.50 1.69 -5.10
C GLU A 28 -11.66 1.19 -6.27
N VAL A 29 -12.21 0.28 -7.09
CA VAL A 29 -11.54 -0.27 -8.28
C VAL A 29 -11.19 0.83 -9.28
N GLU A 30 -12.09 1.78 -9.52
CA GLU A 30 -11.84 2.92 -10.40
C GLU A 30 -10.73 3.83 -9.86
N ARG A 31 -10.67 4.06 -8.54
CA ARG A 31 -9.59 4.83 -7.91
C ARG A 31 -8.23 4.15 -8.06
N ASP A 32 -8.16 2.83 -7.90
CA ASP A 32 -6.91 2.08 -8.07
C ASP A 32 -6.40 2.17 -9.52
N VAL A 33 -7.29 2.06 -10.51
CA VAL A 33 -6.96 2.23 -11.94
C VAL A 33 -6.48 3.66 -12.23
N GLN A 34 -7.17 4.67 -11.69
CA GLN A 34 -6.78 6.07 -11.85
C GLN A 34 -5.42 6.36 -11.22
N GLU A 35 -5.15 5.81 -10.04
CA GLU A 35 -3.85 5.96 -9.38
C GLU A 35 -2.73 5.36 -10.23
N ALA A 36 -2.93 4.14 -10.76
CA ALA A 36 -1.97 3.51 -11.66
C ALA A 36 -1.65 4.42 -12.87
N HIS A 37 -2.68 4.97 -13.52
CA HIS A 37 -2.50 5.92 -14.63
C HIS A 37 -1.77 7.20 -14.22
N GLN A 38 -2.08 7.78 -13.06
CA GLN A 38 -1.41 8.99 -12.54
C GLN A 38 0.08 8.74 -12.27
N LEU A 39 0.44 7.51 -11.90
CA LEU A 39 1.82 7.07 -11.71
C LEU A 39 2.51 6.68 -13.03
N GLY A 40 1.81 6.76 -14.17
CA GLY A 40 2.32 6.36 -15.48
C GLY A 40 2.43 4.85 -15.67
N ILE A 41 1.69 4.06 -14.87
CA ILE A 41 1.66 2.60 -14.96
C ILE A 41 0.56 2.20 -15.96
N ASP A 42 0.96 1.57 -17.07
CA ASP A 42 0.05 1.10 -18.13
C ASP A 42 0.17 -0.41 -18.40
N THR A 43 1.09 -1.08 -17.73
CA THR A 43 1.47 -2.48 -17.98
C THR A 43 1.32 -3.30 -16.70
N VAL A 44 0.80 -4.53 -16.83
CA VAL A 44 0.64 -5.47 -15.72
C VAL A 44 1.38 -6.79 -15.98
N PRO A 45 1.91 -7.46 -14.93
CA PRO A 45 1.95 -7.01 -13.55
C PRO A 45 3.00 -5.91 -13.34
N THR A 46 2.70 -4.93 -12.48
CA THR A 46 3.66 -3.92 -12.02
C THR A 46 3.69 -3.91 -10.50
N PHE A 47 4.88 -3.87 -9.91
CA PHE A 47 5.11 -3.87 -8.48
C PHE A 47 5.84 -2.59 -8.10
N LEU A 48 5.25 -1.77 -7.23
CA LEU A 48 5.79 -0.49 -6.82
C LEU A 48 6.29 -0.57 -5.37
N PHE A 49 7.54 -0.15 -5.13
CA PHE A 49 8.19 -0.14 -3.83
C PHE A 49 8.49 1.30 -3.41
N GLU A 50 7.97 1.71 -2.25
CA GLU A 50 8.17 3.06 -1.67
C GLU A 50 7.82 4.23 -2.62
N ARG A 51 6.96 3.99 -3.63
CA ARG A 51 6.69 4.94 -4.74
C ARG A 51 7.96 5.47 -5.43
N LYS A 52 9.05 4.71 -5.40
CA LYS A 52 10.38 5.11 -5.90
C LYS A 52 11.00 4.11 -6.86
N GLN A 53 10.71 2.83 -6.67
CA GLN A 53 11.25 1.74 -7.47
C GLN A 53 10.08 0.91 -8.00
N ALA A 54 10.17 0.45 -9.24
CA ALA A 54 9.14 -0.39 -9.83
C ALA A 54 9.75 -1.59 -10.57
N ILE A 55 9.09 -2.74 -10.47
CA ILE A 55 9.32 -3.91 -11.34
C ILE A 55 8.12 -3.98 -12.28
N ILE A 56 8.37 -3.97 -13.58
CA ILE A 56 7.34 -4.08 -14.62
C ILE A 56 7.51 -5.44 -15.31
N GLY A 57 6.43 -6.23 -15.34
CA GLY A 57 6.42 -7.57 -15.91
C GLY A 57 6.72 -8.68 -14.91
N SER A 58 6.79 -9.90 -15.43
CA SER A 58 7.05 -11.10 -14.65
C SER A 58 8.55 -11.40 -14.59
N GLU A 59 9.23 -10.82 -13.61
CA GLU A 59 10.66 -11.01 -13.40
C GLU A 59 10.99 -12.24 -12.54
N PRO A 60 12.25 -12.74 -12.56
CA PRO A 60 12.71 -13.77 -11.64
C PRO A 60 12.66 -13.32 -10.17
N VAL A 61 12.44 -14.27 -9.26
CA VAL A 61 12.39 -14.03 -7.80
C VAL A 61 13.59 -13.25 -7.26
N GLN A 62 14.78 -13.45 -7.84
CA GLN A 62 15.99 -12.73 -7.41
C GLN A 62 15.86 -11.22 -7.61
N VAL A 63 15.22 -10.77 -8.71
CA VAL A 63 14.99 -9.33 -8.97
C VAL A 63 14.11 -8.74 -7.89
N PHE A 64 13.03 -9.43 -7.50
CA PHE A 64 12.17 -9.01 -6.41
C PHE A 64 12.92 -8.89 -5.08
N LEU A 65 13.74 -9.90 -4.74
CA LEU A 65 14.52 -9.90 -3.51
C LEU A 65 15.52 -8.73 -3.47
N ASP A 66 16.21 -8.49 -4.58
CA ASP A 66 17.18 -7.40 -4.69
C ASP A 66 16.50 -6.03 -4.57
N THR A 67 15.37 -5.82 -5.26
CA THR A 67 14.58 -4.58 -5.17
C THR A 67 14.03 -4.36 -3.76
N LEU A 68 13.51 -5.40 -3.10
CA LEU A 68 13.03 -5.30 -1.71
C LEU A 68 14.15 -4.87 -0.75
N ASN A 69 15.32 -5.50 -0.85
CA ASN A 69 16.47 -5.14 -0.03
C ASN A 69 16.93 -3.69 -0.29
N GLN A 70 16.96 -3.26 -1.55
CA GLN A 70 17.32 -1.88 -1.92
C GLN A 70 16.29 -0.86 -1.40
N ALA A 71 15.00 -1.14 -1.56
CA ALA A 71 13.92 -0.29 -1.07
C ALA A 71 13.99 -0.14 0.46
N TYR A 72 14.20 -1.24 1.18
CA TYR A 72 14.33 -1.24 2.64
C TYR A 72 15.55 -0.44 3.12
N GLU A 73 16.72 -0.64 2.52
CA GLU A 73 17.92 0.13 2.88
C GLU A 73 17.77 1.63 2.57
N SER A 74 17.10 1.97 1.46
CA SER A 74 16.77 3.36 1.14
C SER A 74 15.83 3.99 2.17
N TRP A 75 14.78 3.27 2.57
CA TRP A 75 13.83 3.70 3.60
C TRP A 75 14.53 3.88 4.95
N LYS A 76 15.37 2.91 5.34
CA LYS A 76 16.14 2.94 6.58
C LYS A 76 17.04 4.17 6.66
N LYS A 77 17.77 4.48 5.59
CA LYS A 77 18.62 5.68 5.53
C LYS A 77 17.82 6.96 5.70
N ALA A 78 16.71 7.10 4.97
CA ALA A 78 15.85 8.28 5.06
C ALA A 78 15.31 8.51 6.49
N ASN A 79 14.93 7.43 7.18
CA ASN A 79 14.39 7.49 8.54
C ASN A 79 15.45 7.52 9.64
N THR A 80 16.69 7.09 9.37
CA THR A 80 17.81 7.19 10.33
C THR A 80 18.37 8.62 10.40
N THR A 81 18.10 9.47 9.38
CA THR A 81 18.42 10.91 9.40
C THR A 81 17.65 11.72 10.47
N LEU A 82 16.76 11.08 11.23
CA LEU A 82 16.16 11.65 12.45
C LEU A 82 17.14 11.72 13.63
N GLY A 83 18.35 11.15 13.52
CA GLY A 83 19.34 11.12 14.60
C GLY A 83 19.90 12.50 15.00
N ASN A 84 19.81 13.52 14.14
CA ASN A 84 20.36 14.86 14.41
C ASN A 84 19.32 15.98 14.19
N MET A 85 18.06 15.74 14.57
CA MET A 85 17.04 16.78 14.52
C MET A 85 17.21 17.72 15.73
N GLU A 86 17.61 18.97 15.51
CA GLU A 86 17.47 20.01 16.54
C GLU A 86 15.97 20.29 16.74
N VAL A 87 15.37 19.62 17.74
CA VAL A 87 13.97 19.80 18.09
C VAL A 87 13.83 21.04 18.97
N LYS A 88 13.30 22.13 18.42
CA LYS A 88 12.74 23.22 19.24
C LYS A 88 11.37 22.77 19.75
N LYS A 89 11.33 22.27 20.99
CA LYS A 89 10.08 21.88 21.67
C LYS A 89 9.31 23.11 22.14
N GLY A 90 7.99 23.09 21.96
CA GLY A 90 7.03 24.01 22.56
C GLY A 90 5.79 23.23 23.00
N LYS A 91 4.90 23.89 23.76
CA LYS A 91 3.72 23.29 24.44
C LYS A 91 3.01 22.23 23.59
N SER A 92 3.20 20.95 23.91
CA SER A 92 2.49 19.82 23.29
C SER A 92 1.69 19.01 24.31
N CYS A 93 0.65 18.32 23.83
CA CYS A 93 -0.20 17.44 24.63
C CYS A 93 0.08 15.97 24.27
N ASN A 94 0.15 15.13 25.30
CA ASN A 94 0.23 13.70 25.15
C ASN A 94 -1.17 13.07 25.01
N ALA A 95 -1.22 11.79 24.62
CA ALA A 95 -2.47 11.04 24.40
C ALA A 95 -3.29 10.81 25.69
N ASP A 96 -2.68 11.06 26.85
CA ASP A 96 -3.34 11.05 28.17
C ASP A 96 -4.04 12.38 28.50
N GLY A 97 -3.95 13.37 27.61
CA GLY A 97 -4.52 14.71 27.81
C GLY A 97 -3.65 15.65 28.65
N THR A 98 -2.44 15.24 29.02
CA THR A 98 -1.49 16.09 29.76
C THR A 98 -0.74 16.98 28.76
N CYS A 99 -0.88 18.30 28.92
CA CYS A 99 -0.26 19.31 28.05
C CYS A 99 0.93 19.98 28.74
N GLU A 100 2.03 19.26 28.91
CA GLU A 100 3.26 19.76 29.52
C GLU A 100 4.52 19.28 28.76
N ILE A 101 4.83 19.91 27.62
CA ILE A 101 6.18 19.95 27.04
C ILE A 101 6.46 21.34 26.52
#